data_AF-A0A821C2P8-F1
#
_entry.id   AF-A0A821C2P8-F1
#
_cell.length_a   1.000
_cell.length_b   1.000
_cell.length_c   1.000
_cell.angle_alpha   90.00
_cell.angle_beta   90.00
_cell.angle_gamma   90.00
#
_symmetry.space_group_name_H-M   'P 1'
#
loop_
_entity.id
_entity.type
_entity.pdbx_description
1 polymer ?
#
loop_
_entity_poly.entity_id
_entity_poly.type
_entity_poly.pdbx_seq_one_letter_code
_entity_poly.pdbx_strand_id
1 'polypeptide(L)' 'MATPNQQLVDLDWKFAINVANSKTDDNNGTARLYLKLTTMSNNGTNRTDIPLSVTLEQFYALVHQLEKAKLEMDVYG' A
#
# COMPACT_ATOMS: atom_id res chain seq x y z
N MET A 1 -16.86 6.08 -19.22
CA MET A 1 -17.27 4.98 -18.32
C MET A 1 -16.72 5.31 -16.95
N ALA A 2 -17.57 5.66 -15.98
CA ALA A 2 -17.12 5.92 -14.62
C ALA A 2 -16.60 4.59 -14.05
N THR A 3 -15.37 4.56 -13.53
CA THR A 3 -14.89 3.45 -12.72
C THR A 3 -15.92 3.20 -11.63
N PRO A 4 -16.41 1.95 -11.45
CA PRO A 4 -17.35 1.68 -10.38
C PRO A 4 -16.70 2.11 -9.07
N ASN A 5 -17.34 3.00 -8.32
CA ASN A 5 -16.84 3.43 -7.02
C ASN A 5 -16.66 2.19 -6.14
N GLN A 6 -15.40 1.92 -5.80
CA GLN A 6 -15.00 0.88 -4.87
C GLN A 6 -14.46 1.58 -3.64
N GLN A 7 -15.01 1.22 -2.48
CA GLN A 7 -14.55 1.73 -1.20
C GLN A 7 -13.42 0.84 -0.71
N LEU A 8 -12.30 1.45 -0.30
CA LEU A 8 -11.29 0.75 0.47
C LEU A 8 -11.85 0.53 1.88
N VAL A 9 -12.04 -0.74 2.26
CA VAL A 9 -12.66 -1.13 3.53
C VAL A 9 -11.68 -1.79 4.50
N ASP A 10 -10.51 -2.21 4.02
CA ASP A 10 -9.48 -2.83 4.84
C ASP A 10 -8.10 -2.64 4.23
N LEU A 11 -7.07 -2.69 5.08
CA LEU A 11 -5.67 -2.68 4.70
C LEU A 11 -4.87 -3.56 5.66
N ASP A 12 -4.49 -4.74 5.17
CA ASP A 12 -3.53 -5.62 5.84
C ASP A 12 -2.11 -5.35 5.33
N TRP A 13 -1.11 -5.56 6.18
CA TRP A 13 0.30 -5.40 5.80
C TRP A 13 1.21 -6.45 6.42
N LYS A 14 2.31 -6.76 5.71
CA LYS A 14 3.41 -7.61 6.17
C LYS A 14 4.74 -7.01 5.75
N PHE A 15 5.63 -6.86 6.71
CA PHE A 15 6.99 -6.38 6.47
C PHE A 15 7.97 -7.54 6.39
N ALA A 16 8.77 -7.57 5.33
CA ALA A 16 9.76 -8.61 5.09
C ALA A 16 11.15 -7.98 4.89
N ILE A 17 12.14 -8.51 5.62
CA ILE A 17 13.55 -8.19 5.41
C ILE A 17 14.21 -9.43 4.81
N ASN A 18 14.76 -9.29 3.61
CA ASN A 18 15.63 -10.31 3.03
C ASN A 18 17.07 -9.95 3.36
N VAL A 19 17.68 -10.69 4.30
CA VAL A 19 19.10 -10.53 4.63
C VAL A 19 19.93 -11.29 3.60
N ALA A 20 20.85 -10.61 2.91
CA ALA A 20 21.82 -11.27 2.03
C ALA A 20 22.81 -12.07 2.90
N ASN A 21 23.07 -13.34 2.57
CA ASN A 21 23.93 -14.22 3.38
C ASN A 21 25.37 -14.38 2.83
N SER A 22 25.81 -13.52 1.92
CA SER A 22 27.12 -13.65 1.25
C SER A 22 28.15 -12.67 1.82
N LYS A 23 29.33 -13.19 2.18
CA LYS A 23 30.53 -12.45 2.67
C LYS A 23 31.22 -11.57 1.61
N THR A 24 30.48 -11.04 0.64
CA THR A 24 30.97 -10.17 -0.43
C THR A 24 30.28 -8.82 -0.30
N ASP A 25 31.06 -7.74 -0.37
CA ASP A 25 30.78 -6.37 0.09
C ASP A 25 29.48 -5.66 -0.37
N ASP A 26 28.61 -6.30 -1.16
CA ASP A 26 27.29 -5.78 -1.55
C ASP A 26 26.18 -6.25 -0.58
N ASN A 27 26.42 -6.04 0.71
CA ASN A 27 25.61 -6.52 1.83
C ASN A 27 24.30 -5.71 2.03
N ASN A 28 23.55 -5.45 0.96
CA ASN A 28 22.30 -4.71 1.02
C ASN A 28 21.13 -5.66 1.24
N GLY A 29 20.82 -5.94 2.51
CA GLY A 29 19.55 -6.56 2.88
C GLY A 29 18.40 -5.76 2.27
N THR A 30 17.51 -6.41 1.52
CA THR A 30 16.41 -5.74 0.82
C THR A 30 15.15 -5.81 1.69
N ALA A 31 14.67 -4.66 2.12
CA ALA A 31 13.37 -4.54 2.79
C ALA A 31 12.24 -4.42 1.76
N ARG A 32 11.15 -5.16 1.99
CA ARG A 32 9.91 -5.09 1.21
C ARG A 32 8.70 -5.05 2.13
N LEU A 33 7.68 -4.30 1.73
CA LEU A 33 6.39 -4.28 2.39
C LEU A 33 5.35 -4.88 1.43
N TYR A 34 4.60 -5.86 1.93
CA TYR A 34 3.47 -6.45 1.23
C TYR A 34 2.20 -5.88 1.84
N LEU A 35 1.38 -5.23 1.02
CA LEU A 35 0.06 -4.73 1.43
C LEU A 35 -1.02 -5.57 0.76
N LYS A 36 -2.15 -5.73 1.43
CA LYS A 36 -3.37 -6.30 0.88
C LYS A 36 -4.48 -5.29 1.11
N LEU A 37 -4.87 -4.61 0.05
CA LEU A 37 -5.97 -3.66 0.07
C LEU A 37 -7.26 -4.44 -0.15
N THR A 38 -8.20 -4.38 0.78
CA THR A 38 -9.53 -4.94 0.54
C THR A 38 -10.48 -3.84 0.15
N THR A 39 -11.07 -3.99 -1.03
CA THR A 39 -12.08 -3.09 -1.55
C THR A 39 -13.45 -3.74 -1.52
N MET A 40 -14.49 -2.93 -1.39
CA MET A 40 -15.88 -3.34 -1.47
C MET A 40 -16.57 -2.48 -2.52
N SER A 41 -17.35 -3.10 -3.40
CA SER A 41 -18.23 -2.35 -4.28
C SER A 41 -19.27 -1.59 -3.46
N ASN A 42 -19.69 -0.40 -3.92
CA ASN A 42 -20.69 0.41 -3.19
C ASN A 42 -22.02 -0.30 -2.94
N ASN A 43 -22.39 -1.31 -3.73
CA ASN A 43 -23.57 -2.14 -3.52
C ASN A 43 -23.35 -3.26 -2.48
N GLY A 44 -22.16 -3.34 -1.89
CA GLY A 44 -21.78 -4.29 -0.85
C GLY A 44 -21.64 -5.75 -1.27
N THR A 45 -21.80 -6.07 -2.56
CA THR A 45 -21.85 -7.47 -3.00
C THR A 45 -20.48 -8.07 -3.24
N ASN A 46 -19.50 -7.25 -3.64
CA ASN A 46 -18.20 -7.75 -4.10
C ASN A 46 -17.09 -7.20 -3.20
N ARG A 47 -16.45 -8.11 -2.47
CA ARG A 47 -15.23 -7.83 -1.70
C ARG A 47 -14.04 -8.37 -2.49
N THR A 48 -13.05 -7.53 -2.75
CA THR A 48 -11.88 -7.87 -3.57
C THR A 48 -10.60 -7.51 -2.83
N ASP A 49 -9.73 -8.50 -2.66
CA ASP A 49 -8.39 -8.32 -2.11
C ASP A 49 -7.39 -8.03 -3.25
N ILE A 50 -6.64 -6.93 -3.10
CA ILE A 50 -5.63 -6.48 -4.05
C ILE A 50 -4.27 -6.57 -3.36
N PRO A 51 -3.48 -7.61 -3.64
CA PRO A 51 -2.13 -7.73 -3.11
C PRO A 51 -1.18 -6.82 -3.88
N LEU A 52 -0.30 -6.12 -3.15
CA LEU A 52 0.75 -5.30 -3.73
C LEU A 52 2.03 -5.42 -2.90
N SER A 53 3.18 -5.28 -3.55
CA SER A 53 4.47 -5.26 -2.90
C SER A 53 5.19 -3.96 -3.25
N VAL A 54 5.67 -3.25 -2.24
CA VAL A 54 6.35 -1.96 -2.40
C VAL A 54 7.72 -1.98 -1.72
N THR A 55 8.64 -1.17 -2.25
CA THR A 55 9.88 -0.83 -1.56
C THR A 55 9.60 0.15 -0.42
N LEU A 56 10.57 0.34 0.48
CA LEU A 56 10.46 1.35 1.54
C LEU A 56 10.26 2.76 0.98
N GLU A 57 11.00 3.12 -0.07
CA GLU A 57 10.87 4.42 -0.74
C GLU A 57 9.45 4.64 -1.27
N GLN A 58 8.90 3.64 -1.98
CA GLN A 58 7.53 3.68 -2.49
C GLN A 58 6.49 3.77 -1.37
N PHE A 59 6.74 3.11 -0.23
CA PHE A 59 5.88 3.21 0.94
C PHE A 59 5.88 4.62 1.54
N TYR A 60 7.04 5.24 1.74
CA TYR A 60 7.10 6.62 2.24
C TYR A 60 6.45 7.61 1.27
N ALA A 61 6.65 7.44 -0.03
CA ALA A 61 5.96 8.22 -1.04
C ALA A 61 4.43 8.07 -0.94
N LEU A 62 3.93 6.83 -0.75
CA LEU A 62 2.50 6.57 -0.56
C LEU A 62 1.95 7.28 0.68
N VAL A 63 2.62 7.18 1.83
CA VAL A 63 2.21 7.84 3.08
C VAL A 63 2.12 9.36 2.88
N HIS A 64 3.12 9.95 2.24
CA HIS A 64 3.13 11.39 1.97
C HIS A 64 1.95 11.84 1.09
N GLN A 65 1.59 11.05 0.07
CA GLN A 65 0.41 11.34 -0.75
C GLN A 65 -0.89 11.21 0.05
N LEU A 66 -1.00 10.24 0.97
CA LEU A 66 -2.17 10.09 1.85
C LEU A 66 -2.32 11.27 2.81
N GLU A 67 -1.23 11.76 3.40
CA GLU A 67 -1.24 12.96 4.24
C GLU A 67 -1.72 14.18 3.46
N LYS A 68 -1.20 14.37 2.25
CA LYS A 68 -1.60 15.46 1.37
C LYS A 68 -3.09 15.37 1.00
N ALA A 69 -3.57 14.18 0.61
CA ALA A 69 -4.97 13.96 0.27
C ALA A 69 -5.90 14.23 1.46
N LYS A 70 -5.50 13.83 2.68
CA LYS A 70 -6.24 14.14 3.90
C LYS A 70 -6.34 15.64 4.13
N LEU A 71 -5.23 16.38 3.99
CA LEU A 71 -5.23 17.83 4.14
C LEU A 71 -6.12 18.52 3.11
N GLU A 72 -6.12 18.06 1.86
CA GLU A 72 -7.02 18.58 0.83
C GLU A 72 -8.49 18.31 1.17
N MET A 73 -8.81 17.11 1.67
CA MET A 73 -10.16 16.78 2.13
C MET A 73 -10.59 17.61 3.34
N ASP A 74 -9.70 17.88 4.29
CA ASP A 74 -10.01 18.70 5.47
C ASP A 74 -10.22 20.19 5.11
N VAL A 75 -9.60 20.67 4.02
CA VAL A 75 -9.73 22.06 3.55
C VAL A 75 -10.98 22.27 2.70
N TYR A 76 -11.40 21.27 1.93
CA TYR A 76 -12.51 21.37 0.96
C TYR A 76 -13.75 20.52 1.27
N GLY A 77 -13.71 19.71 2.33
CA GLY A 77 -14.84 18.90 2.83
C GLY A 77 -15.67 19.61 3.88
#